data_AF-A0A345P6E1-F1
#
_entry.id   AF-A0A345P6E1-F1
#
_cell.length_a   1.000
_cell.length_b   1.000
_cell.length_c   1.000
_cell.angle_alpha   90.00
_cell.angle_beta   90.00
_cell.angle_gamma   90.00
#
_symmetry.space_group_name_H-M   'P 1'
#
loop_
_entity.id
_entity.type
_entity.pdbx_description
1 polymer ?
#
loop_
_entity_poly.entity_id
_entity_poly.type
_entity_poly.pdbx_seq_one_letter_code
_entity_poly.pdbx_strand_id
1 'polypeptide(L)' 'MLEAERLAFNSVGDSQAFMLIHSGRSIRKRLNWHLHVFVVQYRWQKAWVYSILGIKNASLALYYAIRKILVLLIP' A
#
# COMPACT_ATOMS: atom_id res chain seq x y z
N MET A 1 22.05 1.80 4.21
CA MET A 1 21.54 2.70 5.27
C MET A 1 22.21 4.07 5.18
N LEU A 2 23.54 4.15 5.25
CA LEU A 2 24.31 5.41 5.11
C LEU A 2 23.85 6.34 3.98
N GLU A 3 23.61 5.81 2.77
CA GLU A 3 23.19 6.65 1.64
C GLU A 3 21.75 7.17 1.79
N ALA A 4 20.85 6.39 2.40
CA ALA A 4 19.48 6.83 2.67
C ALA A 4 19.45 7.91 3.75
N GLU A 5 20.26 7.75 4.81
CA GLU A 5 20.42 8.75 5.87
C GLU A 5 21.01 10.06 5.34
N ARG A 6 22.03 9.96 4.47
CA ARG A 6 22.63 11.13 3.80
C ARG A 6 21.62 11.88 2.94
N LEU A 7 20.82 11.16 2.14
CA LEU A 7 19.78 11.76 1.29
C LEU A 7 18.66 12.39 2.12
N ALA A 8 18.24 11.75 3.22
CA ALA A 8 17.24 12.27 4.13
C ALA A 8 17.72 13.57 4.79
N PHE A 9 18.93 13.58 5.34
CA PHE A 9 19.53 14.76 5.95
C PHE A 9 19.66 15.92 4.96
N ASN A 10 20.12 15.66 3.74
CA ASN A 10 20.26 16.69 2.71
C ASN A 10 18.92 17.24 2.20
N SER A 11 17.84 16.45 2.28
CA SER A 11 16.52 16.83 1.74
C SER A 11 15.64 17.53 2.77
N VAL A 12 15.68 17.08 4.03
CA VAL A 12 14.76 17.55 5.09
C VAL A 12 15.44 17.86 6.42
N GLY A 13 16.78 17.78 6.51
CA GLY A 13 17.55 18.12 7.72
C GLY A 13 17.50 17.06 8.83
N ASP A 14 16.87 15.92 8.58
CA ASP A 14 16.74 14.80 9.52
C ASP A 14 17.25 13.51 8.86
N SER A 15 18.31 12.92 9.42
CA SER A 15 18.94 11.71 8.89
C SER A 15 18.06 10.46 9.05
N GLN A 16 17.04 10.49 9.93
CA GLN A 16 16.12 9.38 10.17
C GLN A 16 14.81 9.52 9.38
N ALA A 17 14.60 10.63 8.68
CA ALA A 17 13.37 10.89 7.92
C ALA A 17 13.34 10.17 6.56
N PHE A 18 13.46 8.84 6.58
CA PHE A 18 13.37 7.99 5.39
C PHE A 18 12.61 6.70 5.67
N MET A 19 12.09 6.09 4.61
CA MET A 19 11.46 4.76 4.64
C MET A 19 12.18 3.84 3.66
N LEU A 20 12.63 2.67 4.11
CA LEU A 20 13.24 1.65 3.26
C LEU A 20 12.23 0.56 2.93
N ILE A 21 12.09 0.24 1.65
CA ILE A 21 11.34 -0.93 1.19
C ILE A 21 12.33 -1.98 0.72
N HIS A 22 12.27 -3.17 1.33
CA HIS A 22 13.05 -4.32 0.89
C HIS A 22 12.18 -5.28 0.10
N SER A 23 12.65 -5.66 -1.08
CA SER A 23 12.06 -6.71 -1.90
C SER A 23 12.78 -8.03 -1.62
N GLY A 24 12.09 -9.00 -1.02
CA GLY A 24 12.65 -10.33 -0.81
C GLY A 24 12.95 -11.05 -2.13
N ARG A 25 13.95 -11.94 -2.13
CA ARG A 25 14.50 -12.68 -3.30
C ARG A 25 13.47 -13.48 -4.12
N SER A 26 12.26 -13.71 -3.58
CA SER A 26 11.16 -14.44 -4.24
C SER A 26 10.11 -13.53 -4.93
N ILE A 27 10.29 -12.21 -4.93
CA ILE A 27 9.40 -11.29 -5.64
C ILE A 27 9.90 -11.14 -7.08
N ARG A 28 9.49 -12.10 -7.92
CA ARG A 28 9.65 -12.05 -9.38
C ARG A 28 9.32 -10.65 -9.90
N LYS A 29 10.31 -10.00 -10.53
CA LYS A 29 10.23 -8.98 -11.60
C LYS A 29 8.79 -8.56 -11.98
N ARG A 30 8.08 -7.81 -11.14
CA ARG A 30 6.87 -7.09 -11.58
C ARG A 30 7.24 -5.64 -11.81
N LEU A 31 6.85 -5.12 -12.97
CA LEU A 31 7.24 -3.82 -13.51
C LEU A 31 6.71 -2.61 -12.72
N ASN A 32 5.81 -2.79 -11.75
CA ASN A 32 5.05 -1.69 -11.13
C ASN A 32 5.05 -1.81 -9.60
N TRP A 33 6.16 -1.42 -8.97
CA TRP A 33 6.21 -1.18 -7.53
C TRP A 33 5.38 0.07 -7.22
N HIS A 34 4.33 -0.08 -6.44
CA HIS A 34 3.49 1.04 -6.00
C HIS A 34 3.39 1.02 -4.47
N LEU A 35 3.85 2.11 -3.86
CA LEU A 35 3.75 2.35 -2.42
C LEU A 35 2.75 3.48 -2.20
N HIS A 36 1.74 3.22 -1.38
CA HIS A 36 0.86 4.27 -0.88
C HIS A 36 1.31 4.68 0.53
N VAL A 37 1.93 5.85 0.65
CA VAL A 37 2.27 6.45 1.94
C VAL A 37 1.18 7.42 2.33
N PHE A 38 0.57 7.21 3.49
CA PHE A 38 -0.37 8.15 4.09
C PHE A 38 0.28 8.78 5.31
N VAL A 39 0.61 10.07 5.22
CA VAL A 39 1.06 10.86 6.37
C VAL A 39 -0.15 11.59 6.92
N VAL A 40 -0.55 11.25 8.14
CA VAL A 40 -1.71 11.84 8.82
C VAL A 40 -1.30 12.35 10.18
N GLN A 41 -1.81 13.53 10.54
CA GLN A 41 -1.46 14.23 11.78
C GLN A 41 -2.16 13.61 13.00
N TYR A 42 -3.40 13.12 12.82
CA TYR A 42 -4.24 12.61 13.90
C TYR A 42 -4.64 11.15 13.70
N ARG A 43 -4.76 10.42 14.82
CA ARG A 43 -5.13 8.98 14.82
C ARG A 43 -6.48 8.69 14.16
N TRP A 44 -7.45 9.61 14.26
CA TRP A 44 -8.77 9.42 13.65
C TRP A 44 -8.72 9.50 12.11
N GLN A 45 -7.81 10.29 11.55
CA GLN A 45 -7.62 10.38 10.09
C GLN A 45 -7.10 9.04 9.54
N LYS A 46 -6.21 8.38 10.29
CA LYS A 46 -5.75 7.02 9.96
C LYS A 46 -6.90 6.02 9.94
N ALA A 47 -7.77 6.07 10.96
CA ALA A 47 -8.94 5.20 11.04
C ALA A 47 -9.90 5.45 9.87
N TRP A 48 -10.14 6.71 9.50
CA TRP A 48 -10.98 7.08 8.36
C TRP A 48 -10.44 6.54 7.03
N VAL A 49 -9.15 6.71 6.76
CA VAL A 49 -8.50 6.15 5.55
C VAL A 49 -8.66 4.63 5.50
N TYR A 50 -8.47 3.94 6.63
CA TYR A 50 -8.65 2.50 6.68
C TYR A 50 -10.10 2.06 6.49
N SER A 51 -11.07 2.82 7.00
CA SER A 51 -12.49 2.53 6.77
C SER A 51 -12.84 2.61 5.28
N ILE A 52 -12.39 3.66 4.57
CA ILE A 52 -12.64 3.80 3.13
C ILE A 52 -11.99 2.68 2.33
N LEU A 53 -10.72 2.36 2.63
CA LEU A 53 -10.01 1.26 1.99
C LEU A 53 -10.69 -0.08 2.26
N GLY A 54 -11.17 -0.29 3.48
CA GLY A 54 -11.94 -1.47 3.89
C GLY A 54 -13.20 -1.63 3.06
N ILE A 55 -14.00 -0.55 2.93
CA ILE A 55 -15.22 -0.55 2.11
C ILE A 55 -14.90 -0.88 0.66
N LYS A 56 -13.94 -0.17 0.05
CA LYS A 56 -13.55 -0.40 -1.34
C LYS A 56 -13.16 -1.87 -1.59
N ASN A 57 -12.32 -2.42 -0.72
CA ASN A 57 -11.83 -3.79 -0.87
C ASN A 57 -12.95 -4.82 -0.61
N ALA A 58 -13.85 -4.57 0.34
CA ALA A 58 -15.01 -5.42 0.58
C ALA A 58 -15.96 -5.43 -0.63
N SER A 59 -16.26 -4.26 -1.22
CA SER A 59 -17.06 -4.15 -2.44
C SER A 59 -16.41 -4.89 -3.61
N LEU A 60 -15.09 -4.78 -3.75
CA LEU A 60 -14.35 -5.48 -4.81
C LEU A 60 -14.37 -7.00 -4.61
N ALA A 61 -14.19 -7.47 -3.37
CA ALA A 61 -14.28 -8.88 -3.02
C ALA A 61 -15.68 -9.45 -3.29
N LEU A 62 -16.72 -8.71 -2.90
CA LEU A 62 -18.12 -9.08 -3.16
C LEU A 62 -18.40 -9.18 -4.67
N TYR A 63 -17.95 -8.19 -5.44
CA TYR A 63 -18.09 -8.20 -6.89
C TYR A 63 -17.44 -9.44 -7.52
N TYR A 64 -16.21 -9.77 -7.12
CA TYR A 64 -15.53 -10.97 -7.64
C TYR A 64 -16.23 -12.27 -7.21
N ALA A 65 -16.74 -12.36 -5.99
CA ALA A 65 -17.48 -13.52 -5.51
C ALA A 65 -18.76 -13.73 -6.33
N ILE A 66 -19.57 -12.69 -6.52
CA ILE A 66 -20.78 -12.72 -7.33
C ILE A 66 -20.45 -13.13 -8.77
N ARG A 67 -19.46 -12.47 -9.39
CA ARG A 67 -19.04 -12.79 -10.76
C ARG A 67 -18.62 -14.26 -10.91
N LYS A 68 -17.86 -14.79 -9.95
CA LYS A 68 -17.42 -16.19 -9.97
C LYS A 68 -18.60 -17.16 -9.90
N ILE A 69 -19.56 -16.90 -9.02
CA ILE A 69 -20.79 -17.70 -8.89
C ILE A 69 -21.59 -17.64 -10.19
N LEU A 70 -21.74 -16.45 -10.78
CA LEU A 70 -22.51 -16.24 -12.00
C LEU A 70 -21.90 -16.96 -13.21
N VAL A 71 -20.57 -16.99 -13.32
CA VAL A 71 -19.84 -17.76 -14.35
C VAL A 71 -19.99 -19.27 -14.15
N LEU A 72 -20.13 -19.76 -12.91
CA LEU A 72 -20.33 -21.19 -12.64
C LEU A 72 -21.77 -21.66 -12.91
N LEU A 73 -22.74 -20.74 -12.93
CA LEU A 73 -24.16 -21.03 -13.11
C LEU A 73 -24.62 -20.94 -14.57
N ILE A 74 -23.81 -20.39 -15.47
CA ILE A 74 -24.07 -20.32 -16.91
C ILE A 74 -23.07 -21.27 -17.59
N PRO A 75 -23.50 -22.44 -18.12
CA PRO A 75 -22.62 -23.38 -18.80
C PRO A 75 -22.05 -22.84 -20.12
#